data_AF-A0A4R5UH62-F1
#
_entry.id   AF-A0A4R5UH62-F1
#
_cell.length_a   1.000
_cell.length_b   1.000
_cell.length_c   1.000
_cell.angle_alpha   90.00
_cell.angle_beta   90.00
_cell.angle_gamma   90.00
#
_symmetry.space_group_name_H-M   'P 1'
#
loop_
_entity.id
_entity.type
_entity.pdbx_description
1 polymer ?
#
loop_
_entity_poly.entity_id
_entity_poly.type
_entity_poly.pdbx_seq_one_letter_code
_entity_poly.pdbx_strand_id
1 'polypeptide(L)'
;MRVRHFSFAVLMAVAPVVGDANAQVLGGVKGDAAGWVEVTCGGCCSVVNRHNSKRVDATLSLALGASSTVRAFPGQSKTWTLDGRCFTSGFAVFANFVPD
;
A
#
# COMPACT_ATOMS: atom_id res chain seq x y z
N MET A 1 18.97 24.18 54.93
CA MET A 1 18.19 24.03 53.69
C MET A 1 18.78 22.86 52.90
N ARG A 2 18.03 21.76 52.71
CA ARG A 2 18.51 20.55 52.01
C ARG A 2 17.95 20.53 50.58
N VAL A 3 18.83 20.66 49.59
CA VAL A 3 18.50 20.60 48.15
C VAL A 3 18.23 19.14 47.79
N ARG A 4 16.96 18.79 47.62
CA ARG A 4 16.54 17.47 47.13
C ARG A 4 16.74 17.42 45.62
N HIS A 5 17.73 16.65 45.19
CA HIS A 5 17.96 16.33 43.79
C HIS A 5 16.80 15.46 43.29
N PHE A 6 16.00 16.00 42.36
CA PHE A 6 15.00 15.24 41.61
C PHE A 6 15.69 14.61 40.40
N SER A 7 16.02 13.33 40.48
CA SER A 7 16.47 12.55 39.33
C SER A 7 15.26 12.20 38.46
N PHE A 8 15.10 12.92 37.35
CA PHE A 8 14.16 12.56 36.28
C PHE A 8 14.73 11.36 35.51
N ALA A 9 14.25 10.16 35.80
CA ALA A 9 14.54 8.98 35.01
C ALA A 9 13.75 9.07 33.69
N VAL A 10 14.45 9.39 32.60
CA VAL A 10 13.90 9.30 31.24
C VAL A 10 13.78 7.82 30.88
N LEU A 11 12.59 7.24 31.04
CA LEU A 11 12.25 5.98 30.38
C LEU A 11 12.20 6.25 28.87
N MET A 12 13.27 5.92 28.15
CA MET A 12 13.19 5.74 26.71
C MET A 12 12.33 4.50 26.44
N ALA A 13 11.07 4.73 26.10
CA ALA A 13 10.24 3.72 25.48
C ALA A 13 10.89 3.36 24.14
N VAL A 14 11.58 2.22 24.09
CA VAL A 14 12.00 1.60 22.83
C VAL A 14 10.71 1.13 22.17
N ALA A 15 10.10 1.98 21.36
CA ALA A 15 9.07 1.54 20.43
C ALA A 15 9.72 0.47 19.54
N PRO A 16 9.14 -0.73 19.43
CA PRO A 16 9.62 -1.67 18.43
C PRO A 16 9.45 -0.96 17.09
N VAL A 17 10.58 -0.66 16.43
CA VAL A 17 10.60 -0.43 14.99
C VAL A 17 10.18 -1.77 14.42
N VAL A 18 8.87 -1.96 14.26
CA VAL A 18 8.35 -2.99 13.38
C VAL A 18 8.80 -2.50 12.01
N GLY A 19 9.96 -2.96 11.57
CA GLY A 19 10.40 -2.72 10.21
C GLY A 19 9.26 -3.20 9.34
N ASP A 20 8.63 -2.27 8.62
CA ASP A 20 7.66 -2.58 7.57
C ASP A 20 8.34 -3.64 6.71
N ALA A 21 7.93 -4.89 6.89
CA ALA A 21 8.32 -5.96 6.00
C ALA A 21 7.72 -5.54 4.67
N ASN A 22 8.55 -4.88 3.84
CA ASN A 22 8.19 -4.34 2.54
C ASN A 22 7.38 -5.44 1.86
N ALA A 23 6.07 -5.28 1.87
CA ALA A 23 5.21 -6.34 1.41
C ALA A 23 5.28 -6.23 -0.10
N GLN A 24 6.15 -7.04 -0.69
CA GLN A 24 6.57 -6.83 -2.06
C GLN A 24 5.47 -7.31 -3.00
N VAL A 25 5.16 -6.48 -3.99
CA VAL A 25 4.57 -6.95 -5.24
C VAL A 25 5.70 -7.61 -6.03
N LEU A 26 5.90 -8.91 -5.81
CA LEU A 26 7.10 -9.64 -6.27
C LEU A 26 7.32 -9.60 -7.79
N GLY A 27 6.23 -9.60 -8.56
CA GLY A 27 6.20 -9.59 -10.02
C GLY A 27 6.04 -8.19 -10.62
N GLY A 28 6.06 -7.14 -9.79
CA GLY A 28 5.90 -5.75 -10.19
C GLY A 28 4.51 -5.41 -10.75
N VAL A 29 4.46 -4.28 -11.46
CA VAL A 29 3.25 -3.76 -12.12
C VAL A 29 3.37 -3.99 -13.63
N LYS A 30 2.30 -4.50 -14.24
CA LYS A 30 2.20 -4.81 -15.68
C LYS A 30 0.90 -4.26 -16.27
N GLY A 31 0.84 -4.15 -17.59
CA GLY A 31 -0.33 -3.64 -18.33
C GLY A 31 -0.08 -2.30 -19.01
N ASP A 32 -1.05 -1.82 -19.78
CA ASP A 32 -0.91 -0.60 -20.58
C ASP A 32 -0.90 0.70 -19.74
N ALA A 33 -1.39 0.63 -18.50
CA ALA A 33 -1.37 1.73 -17.53
C ALA A 33 -0.24 1.60 -16.48
N ALA A 34 0.66 0.64 -16.62
CA ALA A 34 1.69 0.35 -15.60
C ALA A 34 2.57 1.56 -15.25
N GLY A 35 2.97 2.36 -16.23
CA GLY A 35 3.77 3.57 -16.02
C GLY A 35 3.01 4.75 -15.38
N TRP A 36 1.70 4.61 -15.19
CA TRP A 36 0.81 5.65 -14.68
C TRP A 36 0.25 5.34 -13.30
N VAL A 37 0.67 4.24 -12.70
CA VAL A 37 0.23 3.85 -11.37
C VAL A 37 1.42 3.71 -10.43
N GLU A 38 1.17 4.09 -9.18
CA GLU A 38 2.10 3.86 -8.09
C GLU A 38 1.44 2.88 -7.12
N VAL A 39 2.16 1.82 -6.75
CA VAL A 39 1.65 0.78 -5.87
C VAL A 39 2.46 0.76 -4.60
N THR A 40 1.78 0.73 -3.45
CA THR A 40 2.42 0.67 -2.13
C THR A 40 1.79 -0.44 -1.31
N CYS A 41 2.62 -1.27 -0.70
CA CYS A 41 2.23 -2.37 0.18
C CYS A 41 3.19 -2.37 1.38
N GLY A 42 2.70 -1.92 2.54
CA GLY A 42 3.45 -1.81 3.81
C GLY A 42 2.56 -2.07 5.03
N GLY A 43 1.31 -1.55 4.98
CA GLY A 43 0.22 -1.96 5.86
C GLY A 43 -1.02 -2.41 5.07
N CYS A 44 -1.42 -1.62 4.08
CA CYS A 44 -2.43 -1.99 3.11
C CYS A 44 -1.90 -1.75 1.69
N CYS A 45 -2.06 -2.74 0.82
CA CYS A 45 -1.82 -2.59 -0.59
C CYS A 45 -2.80 -1.57 -1.17
N SER A 46 -2.25 -0.56 -1.82
CA SER A 46 -3.01 0.48 -2.51
C SER A 46 -2.35 0.85 -3.82
N VAL A 47 -3.16 1.43 -4.70
CA VAL A 47 -2.76 1.94 -6.00
C VAL A 47 -3.21 3.38 -6.15
N VAL A 48 -2.30 4.23 -6.59
CA VAL A 48 -2.59 5.61 -6.97
C VAL A 48 -2.57 5.70 -8.49
N ASN A 49 -3.68 6.16 -9.08
CA ASN A 49 -3.71 6.50 -10.49
C ASN A 49 -3.14 7.91 -10.70
N ARG A 50 -1.93 7.98 -11.27
CA ARG A 50 -1.22 9.22 -11.59
C ARG A 50 -1.58 9.77 -12.98
N HIS A 51 -2.45 9.08 -13.73
CA HIS A 51 -2.92 9.58 -15.01
C HIS A 51 -3.94 10.71 -14.82
N ASN A 52 -3.90 11.73 -15.69
CA ASN A 52 -4.68 12.96 -15.53
C ASN A 52 -6.15 12.86 -15.99
N SER A 53 -6.46 11.99 -16.96
CA SER A 53 -7.82 11.90 -17.53
C SER A 53 -8.44 10.50 -17.57
N LYS A 54 -7.63 9.45 -17.73
CA LYS A 54 -8.11 8.06 -17.83
C LYS A 54 -8.30 7.37 -16.49
N ARG A 55 -9.33 6.54 -16.42
CA ARG A 55 -9.59 5.58 -15.33
C ARG A 55 -8.68 4.37 -15.53
N VAL A 56 -8.27 3.74 -14.42
CA VAL A 56 -7.45 2.54 -14.42
C VAL A 56 -8.12 1.45 -13.59
N ASP A 57 -8.24 0.26 -14.18
CA ASP A 57 -8.54 -0.97 -13.45
C ASP A 57 -7.23 -1.63 -13.04
N ALA A 58 -7.01 -1.72 -11.73
CA ALA A 58 -5.82 -2.28 -11.14
C ALA A 58 -6.17 -3.58 -10.40
N THR A 59 -5.63 -4.69 -10.89
CA THR A 59 -5.88 -6.03 -10.37
C THR A 59 -4.67 -6.52 -9.59
N LEU A 60 -4.82 -6.69 -8.28
CA LEU A 60 -3.86 -7.34 -7.42
C LEU A 60 -4.00 -8.86 -7.55
N SER A 61 -2.96 -9.53 -8.04
CA SER A 61 -2.85 -10.98 -8.08
C SER A 61 -2.37 -11.51 -6.74
N LEU A 62 -3.02 -12.54 -6.21
CA LEU A 62 -2.80 -13.14 -4.90
C LEU A 62 -2.38 -14.61 -5.03
N ALA A 63 -2.15 -15.26 -3.88
CA ALA A 63 -1.79 -16.67 -3.86
C ALA A 63 -2.91 -17.54 -4.45
N LEU A 64 -2.52 -18.69 -4.99
CA LEU A 64 -3.45 -19.73 -5.45
C LEU A 64 -4.42 -19.25 -6.56
N GLY A 65 -4.04 -18.24 -7.33
CA GLY A 65 -4.83 -17.73 -8.45
C GLY A 65 -5.96 -16.78 -8.07
N ALA A 66 -6.11 -16.40 -6.81
CA ALA A 66 -7.06 -15.37 -6.39
C ALA A 66 -6.61 -13.99 -6.88
N SER A 67 -7.56 -13.07 -7.06
CA SER A 67 -7.27 -11.68 -7.40
C SER A 67 -8.31 -10.73 -6.85
N SER A 68 -7.95 -9.45 -6.74
CA SER A 68 -8.85 -8.37 -6.36
C SER A 68 -8.62 -7.18 -7.28
N THR A 69 -9.69 -6.64 -7.85
CA THR A 69 -9.63 -5.50 -8.77
C THR A 69 -10.26 -4.28 -8.14
N VAL A 70 -9.58 -3.14 -8.23
CA VAL A 70 -10.13 -1.84 -7.88
C VAL A 70 -10.04 -0.90 -9.08
N ARG A 71 -11.01 0.01 -9.17
CA ARG A 71 -11.03 1.07 -10.18
C ARG A 71 -10.59 2.38 -9.57
N ALA A 72 -9.49 2.94 -10.05
CA ALA A 72 -8.95 4.23 -9.63
C ALA A 72 -9.23 5.30 -10.69
N PHE A 73 -9.95 6.35 -10.31
CA PHE A 73 -10.15 7.54 -11.14
C PHE A 73 -8.87 8.40 -11.17
N PRO A 74 -8.74 9.33 -12.12
CA PRO A 74 -7.61 10.25 -12.17
C PRO A 74 -7.28 10.88 -10.81
N GLY A 75 -6.02 10.76 -10.38
CA GLY A 75 -5.52 11.31 -9.11
C GLY A 75 -5.98 10.56 -7.85
N GLN A 76 -6.82 9.53 -7.96
CA GLN A 76 -7.31 8.80 -6.79
C GLN A 76 -6.37 7.69 -6.34
N SER A 77 -6.31 7.50 -5.02
CA SER A 77 -5.80 6.28 -4.39
C SER A 77 -6.94 5.30 -4.11
N LYS A 78 -6.69 4.01 -4.33
CA LYS A 78 -7.60 2.92 -3.98
C LYS A 78 -6.86 1.82 -3.26
N THR A 79 -7.46 1.32 -2.18
CA THR A 79 -6.95 0.20 -1.41
C THR A 79 -7.66 -1.08 -1.83
N TRP A 80 -6.92 -2.14 -2.11
CA TRP A 80 -7.54 -3.45 -2.32
C TRP A 80 -8.01 -3.98 -0.98
N THR A 81 -9.30 -4.30 -0.89
CA THR A 81 -9.92 -4.87 0.31
C THR A 81 -10.82 -6.04 -0.07
N LEU A 82 -11.02 -6.94 0.89
CA LEU A 82 -12.00 -8.01 0.85
C LEU A 82 -12.65 -8.09 2.23
N ASP A 83 -13.97 -8.02 2.29
CA ASP A 83 -14.76 -8.06 3.54
C ASP A 83 -14.25 -7.08 4.61
N GLY A 84 -13.90 -5.86 4.20
CA GLY A 84 -13.42 -4.79 5.08
C GLY A 84 -11.97 -4.95 5.55
N ARG A 85 -11.26 -5.99 5.13
CA ARG A 85 -9.82 -6.20 5.40
C ARG A 85 -9.01 -5.86 4.18
N CYS A 86 -7.91 -5.12 4.34
CA CYS A 86 -7.01 -4.83 3.23
C CYS A 86 -6.02 -5.97 3.00
N PHE A 87 -5.60 -6.13 1.76
CA PHE A 87 -4.47 -6.99 1.45
C PHE A 87 -3.19 -6.31 1.89
N THR A 88 -2.27 -7.04 2.49
CA THR A 88 -0.97 -6.48 2.88
C THR A 88 0.10 -6.76 1.83
N SER A 89 -0.08 -7.78 0.98
CA SER A 89 0.87 -8.20 -0.07
C SER A 89 0.16 -8.73 -1.32
N GLY A 90 0.93 -8.98 -2.39
CA GLY A 90 0.46 -9.66 -3.60
C GLY A 90 1.59 -10.11 -4.51
N PHE A 91 1.29 -10.95 -5.50
CA PHE A 91 2.27 -11.46 -6.45
C PHE A 91 2.56 -10.46 -7.57
N ALA A 92 1.55 -9.83 -8.14
CA ALA A 92 1.70 -8.89 -9.24
C ALA A 92 0.52 -7.92 -9.25
N VAL A 93 0.69 -6.77 -9.89
CA VAL A 93 -0.42 -5.87 -10.21
C VAL A 93 -0.56 -5.77 -11.72
N PHE A 94 -1.78 -5.97 -12.22
CA PHE A 94 -2.14 -5.71 -13.61
C PHE A 94 -2.97 -4.44 -13.67
N ALA A 95 -2.38 -3.36 -14.17
CA ALA A 95 -3.01 -2.05 -14.30
C ALA A 95 -3.30 -1.77 -15.77
N ASN A 96 -4.59 -1.68 -16.11
CA ASN A 96 -5.02 -1.37 -17.47
C ASN A 96 -5.96 -0.16 -17.52
N PHE A 97 -5.87 0.63 -18.59
CA PHE A 97 -6.83 1.70 -18.82
C PHE A 97 -8.23 1.13 -19.06
N VAL A 98 -9.23 1.81 -18.50
CA VAL A 98 -10.63 1.51 -18.81
C VAL A 98 -10.97 2.18 -20.15
N PRO A 99 -11.44 1.42 -21.16
CA PRO A 99 -11.91 2.03 -22.41
C PRO A 99 -13.12 2.93 -22.13
N ASP A 100 -13.20 4.04 -22.86
CA ASP A 100 -14.26 5.04 -22.71
C ASP A 100 -15.62 4.55 -23.19
#